data_AF-A0A8C7AES5-F1
#
_entry.id   AF-A0A8C7AES5-F1
#
_cell.length_a   1.000
_cell.length_b   1.000
_cell.length_c   1.000
_cell.angle_alpha   90.00
_cell.angle_beta   90.00
_cell.angle_gamma   90.00
#
_symmetry.space_group_name_H-M   'P 1'
#
loop_
_entity.id
_entity.type
_entity.pdbx_description
1 polymer ?
#
loop_
_entity_poly.entity_id
_entity_poly.type
_entity_poly.pdbx_seq_one_letter_code
_entity_poly.pdbx_strand_id
1 'polypeptide(L)'
;MLNVPSQSFPAPSSQQRVASGGRSKVPLKQGRSLMDWIRLTKSGKDLTGLKGRLIEVTEEELKKHNKKDDCWICIRGFVYNVSPYMEYHPGGEDELMRAAGSDGTDLFDQVHRWVNYESMLKECLVGRMAIKPAVPKDYHEEKKVLNGMLPKSQVSDALAKEGPSSPSYDWFQTDSLVTIVIYTKQKDINLDSIIVDHQDNSFRAETVIKDYSYIMHVGLSHEVEEDFSVRVVENVGKIEIVLKKKETTSWKRLGHPLENHNSLIPRKDTGLYYRKCQLISKEGVTHDTKLFCLMLPPSAHLQVPIGQHVYLKLTITGTEIVKPYTPVSDFLLSEFKEPVLLNNKYIYFLIKIYPDGLFTPELDHLQIGDSVSLSNPEGNFKTSQFQELEDLFLLAAGTGFTPMVKILNYALTNKPSLRKVKLMFFNKTEDDIIWRSQLEKLAFKDKRFDVEFVLSAPTSEWNGKRGHISPALLSEFLKRSLDKSKVLICICGPTPFTEQGIRLLHELNFSKDEIHSFTA
;
A
#
# COMPACT_ATOMS: atom_id res chain seq x y z
N MET A 1 9.51 47.65 37.50
CA MET A 1 10.55 46.64 37.74
C MET A 1 9.90 45.47 38.45
N LEU A 2 9.71 44.33 37.79
CA LEU A 2 9.30 43.07 38.40
C LEU A 2 10.10 41.94 37.76
N ASN A 3 10.91 41.29 38.59
CA ASN A 3 11.80 40.17 38.28
C ASN A 3 11.01 38.92 37.90
N VAL A 4 11.35 38.29 36.78
CA VAL A 4 10.89 36.94 36.42
C VAL A 4 12.10 35.98 36.58
N PRO A 5 12.00 34.89 37.37
CA PRO A 5 13.07 33.90 37.47
C PRO A 5 13.13 33.03 36.22
N SER A 6 14.33 32.80 35.69
CA SER A 6 14.59 31.82 34.63
C SER A 6 14.52 30.39 35.19
N GLN A 7 13.38 29.70 35.05
CA GLN A 7 13.34 28.26 35.21
C GLN A 7 13.73 27.58 33.89
N SER A 8 14.94 27.02 33.87
CA SER A 8 15.44 26.15 32.82
C SER A 8 14.63 24.86 32.76
N PHE A 9 13.95 24.67 31.64
CA PHE A 9 13.30 23.40 31.27
C PHE A 9 14.37 22.44 30.69
N PRO A 10 14.32 21.12 30.98
CA PRO A 10 13.43 20.40 31.91
C PRO A 10 13.95 20.34 33.36
N ALA A 11 13.02 20.07 34.30
CA ALA A 11 13.26 20.02 35.74
C ALA A 11 14.28 18.94 36.20
N PRO A 12 14.98 19.14 37.34
CA PRO A 12 16.10 18.29 37.80
C PRO A 12 15.77 16.80 38.02
N SER A 13 14.49 16.43 38.10
CA SER A 13 14.00 15.07 38.32
C SER A 13 13.09 14.54 37.20
N SER A 14 13.13 15.14 36.00
CA SER A 14 12.42 14.63 34.82
C SER A 14 13.03 13.31 34.32
N GLN A 15 12.17 12.30 34.09
CA GLN A 15 12.54 11.05 33.41
C GLN A 15 13.08 11.25 31.98
N GLN A 16 13.04 12.48 31.43
CA GLN A 16 13.74 12.82 30.18
C GLN A 16 15.27 12.80 30.29
N ARG A 17 15.86 12.60 31.49
CA ARG A 17 17.31 12.40 31.65
C ARG A 17 17.77 10.95 31.78
N VAL A 18 16.86 9.96 31.81
CA VAL A 18 17.26 8.56 31.93
C VAL A 18 16.61 7.71 30.83
N ALA A 19 17.22 7.76 29.66
CA ALA A 19 17.18 6.70 28.66
C ALA A 19 18.55 6.66 27.97
N SER A 20 19.45 5.86 28.53
CA SER A 20 20.73 5.48 27.94
C SER A 20 20.48 4.55 26.75
N GLY A 21 20.36 5.16 25.57
CA GLY A 21 20.24 4.52 24.25
C GLY A 21 20.35 5.61 23.18
N GLY A 22 21.47 6.33 23.17
CA GLY A 22 21.64 7.58 22.44
C GLY A 22 21.72 7.41 20.92
N ARG A 23 20.75 7.97 20.20
CA ARG A 23 20.99 8.51 18.86
C ARG A 23 21.72 9.84 19.04
N SER A 24 23.00 9.89 18.67
CA SER A 24 23.80 11.11 18.61
C SER A 24 23.20 12.06 17.57
N LYS A 25 22.42 13.05 18.01
CA LYS A 25 22.01 14.16 17.14
C LYS A 25 23.23 15.06 16.95
N VAL A 26 23.83 15.03 15.76
CA VAL A 26 24.90 15.96 15.39
C VAL A 26 24.27 17.31 15.07
N PRO A 27 24.58 18.40 15.80
CA PRO A 27 24.09 19.72 15.43
C PRO A 27 24.68 20.15 14.08
N LEU A 28 23.80 20.53 13.14
CA LEU A 28 24.21 21.05 11.84
C LEU A 28 24.95 22.39 12.00
N LYS A 29 26.00 22.61 11.19
CA LYS A 29 26.71 23.90 11.15
C LYS A 29 25.74 25.04 10.78
N GLN A 30 25.98 26.24 11.31
CA GLN A 30 25.20 27.42 10.97
C GLN A 30 25.20 27.65 9.45
N GLY A 31 24.01 27.77 8.83
CA GLY A 31 23.85 27.92 7.37
C GLY A 31 23.88 26.61 6.57
N ARG A 32 23.74 25.45 7.22
CA ARG A 32 23.64 24.12 6.57
C ARG A 32 22.29 23.44 6.83
N SER A 33 21.21 24.23 6.93
CA SER A 33 19.86 23.70 7.04
C SER A 33 19.38 23.08 5.72
N LEU A 34 18.28 22.35 5.76
CA LEU A 34 17.62 21.84 4.54
C LEU A 34 17.24 22.98 3.57
N MET A 35 16.89 24.16 4.09
CA MET A 35 16.59 25.32 3.24
C MET A 35 17.83 25.88 2.55
N ASP A 36 19.00 25.79 3.19
CA ASP A 36 20.28 26.18 2.59
C ASP A 36 20.69 25.16 1.51
N TRP A 37 20.41 23.88 1.72
CA TRP A 37 20.56 22.84 0.70
C TRP A 37 19.70 23.12 -0.54
N ILE A 38 18.40 23.42 -0.36
CA ILE A 38 17.50 23.77 -1.47
C ILE A 38 17.98 25.01 -2.22
N ARG A 39 18.60 25.97 -1.53
CA ARG A 39 19.19 27.15 -2.16
C ARG A 39 20.42 26.79 -2.99
N LEU A 40 21.27 25.89 -2.49
CA LEU A 40 22.45 25.42 -3.20
C LEU A 40 22.07 24.65 -4.47
N THR A 41 21.08 23.75 -4.41
CA THR A 41 20.62 23.00 -5.60
C THR A 41 20.02 23.90 -6.67
N LYS A 42 19.46 25.07 -6.29
CA LYS A 42 18.93 26.08 -7.22
C LYS A 42 19.95 27.10 -7.72
N SER A 43 21.22 27.00 -7.30
CA SER A 43 22.26 27.98 -7.66
C SER A 43 22.83 27.82 -9.08
N GLY A 44 22.50 26.72 -9.77
CA GLY A 44 23.07 26.38 -11.07
C GLY A 44 24.51 25.84 -11.01
N LYS A 45 25.06 25.63 -9.80
CA LYS A 45 26.34 24.96 -9.60
C LYS A 45 26.21 23.48 -9.98
N ASP A 46 27.17 22.97 -10.74
CA ASP A 46 27.26 21.53 -11.03
C ASP A 46 27.63 20.75 -9.77
N LEU A 47 26.66 20.01 -9.22
CA LEU A 47 26.84 19.18 -8.03
C LEU A 47 27.23 17.73 -8.39
N THR A 48 27.12 17.35 -9.67
CA THR A 48 27.53 16.02 -10.17
C THR A 48 29.01 15.97 -10.51
N GLY A 49 29.59 17.09 -10.97
CA GLY A 49 30.93 17.17 -11.54
C GLY A 49 31.00 16.71 -13.00
N LEU A 50 29.87 16.35 -13.60
CA LEU A 50 29.75 15.80 -14.95
C LEU A 50 29.08 16.75 -15.96
N LYS A 51 28.86 18.02 -15.58
CA LYS A 51 28.24 19.06 -16.42
C LYS A 51 26.93 18.60 -17.06
N GLY A 52 26.10 17.88 -16.29
CA GLY A 52 24.79 17.39 -16.70
C GLY A 52 24.80 16.10 -17.53
N ARG A 53 25.94 15.41 -17.66
CA ARG A 53 26.00 14.09 -18.30
C ARG A 53 25.67 12.99 -17.30
N LEU A 54 24.72 12.13 -17.65
CA LEU A 54 24.46 10.88 -16.93
C LEU A 54 25.32 9.76 -17.51
N ILE A 55 25.96 8.98 -16.64
CA ILE A 55 26.84 7.87 -17.04
C ILE A 55 26.34 6.53 -16.52
N GLU A 56 26.77 5.45 -17.15
CA GLU A 56 26.64 4.11 -16.59
C GLU A 56 27.87 3.84 -15.71
N VAL A 57 27.65 3.53 -14.43
CA VAL A 57 28.69 3.41 -13.41
C VAL A 57 28.92 1.94 -13.12
N THR A 58 30.13 1.44 -13.34
CA THR A 58 30.49 0.08 -12.94
C THR A 58 30.81 0.02 -11.44
N GLU A 59 30.80 -1.17 -10.86
CA GLU A 59 31.17 -1.37 -9.45
C GLU A 59 32.61 -0.91 -9.18
N GLU A 60 33.51 -1.09 -10.15
CA GLU A 60 34.90 -0.64 -10.08
C GLU A 60 35.03 0.89 -10.12
N GLU A 61 34.17 1.56 -10.88
CA GLU A 61 34.12 3.03 -10.91
C GLU A 61 33.57 3.58 -9.60
N LEU A 62 32.44 3.03 -9.11
CA LEU A 62 31.83 3.45 -7.85
C LEU A 62 32.83 3.41 -6.68
N LYS A 63 33.64 2.34 -6.59
CA LYS A 63 34.65 2.16 -5.52
C LYS A 63 35.74 3.23 -5.47
N LYS A 64 35.97 3.99 -6.55
CA LYS A 64 36.97 5.07 -6.56
C LYS A 64 36.53 6.29 -5.76
N HIS A 65 35.23 6.51 -5.65
CA HIS A 65 34.62 7.69 -5.03
C HIS A 65 34.20 7.40 -3.59
N ASN A 66 35.19 7.19 -2.72
CA ASN A 66 35.00 6.75 -1.33
C ASN A 66 35.57 7.72 -0.27
N LYS A 67 35.81 8.99 -0.63
CA LYS A 67 36.40 10.03 0.25
C LYS A 67 35.40 11.14 0.55
N LYS A 68 35.60 11.89 1.63
CA LYS A 68 34.66 12.95 2.06
C LYS A 68 34.40 14.03 0.98
N ASP A 69 35.44 14.42 0.25
CA ASP A 69 35.39 15.39 -0.85
C ASP A 69 35.05 14.74 -2.21
N ASP A 70 35.05 13.41 -2.28
CA ASP A 70 34.77 12.61 -3.47
C ASP A 70 34.03 11.32 -3.09
N CYS A 71 32.72 11.43 -2.82
CA CYS A 71 31.88 10.37 -2.27
C CYS A 71 30.68 10.11 -3.18
N TRP A 72 30.67 8.95 -3.82
CA TRP A 72 29.49 8.45 -4.54
C TRP A 72 28.85 7.31 -3.78
N ILE A 73 27.52 7.25 -3.83
CA ILE A 73 26.74 6.17 -3.20
C ILE A 73 25.71 5.67 -4.21
N CYS A 74 25.61 4.35 -4.36
CA CYS A 74 24.49 3.74 -5.08
C CYS A 74 23.31 3.54 -4.12
N ILE A 75 22.12 3.98 -4.53
CA ILE A 75 20.85 3.75 -3.84
C ILE A 75 19.85 3.27 -4.90
N ARG A 76 19.36 2.04 -4.74
CA ARG A 76 18.36 1.39 -5.61
C ARG A 76 18.72 1.45 -7.10
N GLY A 77 20.00 1.21 -7.40
CA GLY A 77 20.53 1.18 -8.77
C GLY A 77 20.90 2.54 -9.38
N PHE A 78 20.70 3.65 -8.65
CA PHE A 78 21.11 4.99 -9.06
C PHE A 78 22.31 5.47 -8.24
N VAL A 79 23.29 6.07 -8.91
CA VAL A 79 24.52 6.58 -8.28
C VAL A 79 24.41 8.09 -8.09
N TYR A 80 24.70 8.57 -6.87
CA TYR A 80 24.67 9.99 -6.52
C TYR A 80 26.03 10.45 -6.01
N ASN A 81 26.48 11.63 -6.46
CA ASN A 81 27.62 12.33 -5.90
C ASN A 81 27.18 13.11 -4.64
N VAL A 82 27.37 12.51 -3.47
CA VAL A 82 26.92 13.09 -2.20
C VAL A 82 27.95 14.01 -1.54
N SER A 83 29.13 14.23 -2.14
CA SER A 83 30.15 15.15 -1.60
C SER A 83 29.59 16.52 -1.22
N PRO A 84 28.76 17.19 -2.07
CA PRO A 84 28.21 18.50 -1.72
C PRO A 84 27.17 18.46 -0.59
N TYR A 85 26.59 17.28 -0.34
CA TYR A 85 25.52 17.07 0.63
C TYR A 85 26.02 16.68 2.02
N MET A 86 27.28 16.25 2.15
CA MET A 86 27.89 15.79 3.42
C MET A 86 27.58 16.70 4.62
N GLU A 87 27.78 18.01 4.47
CA GLU A 87 27.58 18.98 5.57
C GLU A 87 26.10 19.31 5.86
N TYR A 88 25.19 18.88 4.99
CA TYR A 88 23.74 19.14 5.10
C TYR A 88 22.96 17.92 5.61
N HIS A 89 23.60 16.75 5.69
CA HIS A 89 22.95 15.53 6.14
C HIS A 89 22.61 15.59 7.64
N PRO A 90 21.33 15.49 8.03
CA PRO A 90 20.92 15.61 9.44
C PRO A 90 21.48 14.51 10.36
N GLY A 91 21.88 13.37 9.79
CA GLY A 91 22.54 12.27 10.51
C GLY A 91 24.05 12.44 10.69
N GLY A 92 24.64 13.49 10.12
CA GLY A 92 26.09 13.73 10.11
C GLY A 92 26.82 13.06 8.95
N GLU A 93 28.05 13.50 8.70
CA GLU A 93 28.90 13.03 7.60
C GLU A 93 29.28 11.55 7.78
N ASP A 94 29.53 11.12 9.02
CA ASP A 94 29.96 9.75 9.34
C ASP A 94 28.95 8.70 8.85
N GLU A 95 27.64 9.00 8.92
CA GLU A 95 26.60 8.09 8.46
C GLU A 95 26.58 7.93 6.93
N LEU A 96 26.91 9.00 6.18
CA LEU A 96 27.05 8.90 4.72
C LEU A 96 28.33 8.16 4.34
N MET A 97 29.42 8.38 5.07
CA MET A 97 30.71 7.74 4.82
C MET A 97 30.66 6.21 4.95
N ARG A 98 29.71 5.67 5.71
CA ARG A 98 29.48 4.21 5.82
C ARG A 98 29.12 3.53 4.50
N ALA A 99 28.58 4.27 3.54
CA ALA A 99 28.21 3.77 2.22
C ALA A 99 29.09 4.33 1.08
N ALA A 100 30.13 5.10 1.41
CA ALA A 100 30.99 5.77 0.42
C ALA A 100 31.65 4.75 -0.54
N GLY A 101 31.47 4.98 -1.84
CA GLY A 101 31.99 4.14 -2.92
C GLY A 101 31.35 2.75 -3.00
N SER A 102 30.12 2.58 -2.50
CA SER A 102 29.43 1.29 -2.47
C SER A 102 27.92 1.42 -2.70
N ASP A 103 27.24 0.27 -2.82
CA ASP A 103 25.78 0.21 -2.77
C ASP A 103 25.29 0.33 -1.32
N GLY A 104 24.75 1.50 -1.02
CA GLY A 104 24.23 1.86 0.29
C GLY A 104 22.74 1.57 0.47
N THR A 105 22.08 0.86 -0.46
CA THR A 105 20.62 0.66 -0.45
C THR A 105 20.13 0.08 0.87
N ASP A 106 20.76 -0.98 1.37
CA ASP A 106 20.35 -1.61 2.63
C ASP A 106 20.54 -0.69 3.84
N LEU A 107 21.64 0.08 3.86
CA LEU A 107 21.91 1.04 4.93
C LEU A 107 20.90 2.20 4.89
N PHE A 108 20.57 2.68 3.68
CA PHE A 108 19.58 3.70 3.46
C PHE A 108 18.18 3.22 3.89
N ASP A 109 17.77 2.02 3.51
CA ASP A 109 16.45 1.47 3.83
C ASP A 109 16.28 1.14 5.33
N GLN A 110 17.36 0.89 6.06
CA GLN A 110 17.29 0.72 7.52
C GLN A 110 17.00 2.03 8.26
N VAL A 111 17.53 3.15 7.78
CA VAL A 111 17.54 4.43 8.53
C VAL A 111 16.59 5.48 7.94
N HIS A 112 16.48 5.51 6.61
CA HIS A 112 15.88 6.59 5.83
C HIS A 112 14.87 6.09 4.77
N ARG A 113 14.31 4.87 4.92
CA ARG A 113 13.35 4.24 3.98
C ARG A 113 12.30 5.16 3.38
N TRP A 114 11.80 6.10 4.20
CA TRP A 114 10.68 7.00 3.89
C TRP A 114 11.11 8.41 3.44
N VAL A 115 12.42 8.67 3.37
CA VAL A 115 12.96 9.95 2.92
C VAL A 115 12.99 9.97 1.40
N ASN A 116 12.41 11.01 0.80
CA ASN A 116 12.46 11.24 -0.64
C ASN A 116 13.87 11.73 -1.06
N TYR A 117 14.83 10.81 -1.07
CA TYR A 117 16.21 11.09 -1.46
C TYR A 117 16.31 11.45 -2.94
N GLU A 118 15.44 10.92 -3.80
CA GLU A 118 15.41 11.23 -5.24
C GLU A 118 15.15 12.72 -5.49
N SER A 119 14.19 13.32 -4.80
CA SER A 119 13.96 14.76 -4.86
C SER A 119 15.08 15.56 -4.20
N MET A 120 15.65 15.04 -3.12
CA MET A 120 16.65 15.77 -2.33
C MET A 120 18.03 15.79 -3.00
N LEU A 121 18.40 14.69 -3.67
CA LEU A 121 19.68 14.46 -4.31
C LEU A 121 19.59 14.50 -5.85
N LYS A 122 18.46 14.95 -6.42
CA LYS A 122 18.25 15.03 -7.87
C LYS A 122 19.43 15.66 -8.61
N GLU A 123 19.88 16.82 -8.13
CA GLU A 123 20.98 17.57 -8.73
C GLU A 123 22.36 16.91 -8.52
N CYS A 124 22.44 15.87 -7.69
CA CYS A 124 23.62 15.07 -7.43
C CYS A 124 23.66 13.76 -8.23
N LEU A 125 22.65 13.48 -9.08
CA LEU A 125 22.55 12.22 -9.81
C LEU A 125 23.67 12.09 -10.86
N VAL A 126 24.50 11.06 -10.69
CA VAL A 126 25.61 10.70 -11.59
C VAL A 126 25.10 9.80 -12.72
N GLY A 127 24.20 8.86 -12.41
CA GLY A 127 23.62 7.95 -13.39
C GLY A 127 23.20 6.61 -12.79
N ARG A 128 23.29 5.53 -13.56
CA ARG A 128 22.79 4.19 -13.17
C ARG A 128 23.93 3.19 -13.02
N MET A 129 23.77 2.19 -12.16
CA MET A 129 24.70 1.07 -12.06
C MET A 129 24.67 0.18 -13.31
N ALA A 130 25.85 -0.28 -13.75
CA ALA A 130 25.99 -1.20 -14.88
C ALA A 130 25.52 -2.62 -14.53
N ILE A 131 24.69 -3.23 -15.39
CA ILE A 131 24.21 -4.61 -15.22
C ILE A 131 25.23 -5.56 -15.88
N LYS A 132 25.83 -6.49 -15.13
CA LYS A 132 26.71 -7.52 -15.70
C LYS A 132 25.87 -8.50 -16.56
N PRO A 133 26.21 -8.74 -17.84
CA PRO A 133 25.57 -9.78 -18.64
C PRO A 133 26.01 -11.17 -18.12
N ALA A 134 25.05 -12.05 -17.85
CA ALA A 134 25.30 -13.42 -17.44
C ALA A 134 25.76 -14.28 -18.64
N VAL A 135 26.90 -14.95 -18.50
CA VAL A 135 27.43 -15.90 -19.49
C VAL A 135 26.74 -17.26 -19.30
N PRO A 136 26.17 -17.89 -20.34
CA PRO A 136 25.60 -19.24 -20.25
C PRO A 136 26.70 -20.30 -20.12
N LYS A 137 26.57 -21.24 -19.18
CA LYS A 137 27.40 -22.45 -19.11
C LYS A 137 26.68 -23.60 -19.80
N ASP A 138 27.36 -24.18 -20.79
CA ASP A 138 26.97 -25.37 -21.55
C ASP A 138 26.70 -26.59 -20.64
N TYR A 139 25.59 -27.28 -20.90
CA TYR A 139 25.34 -28.63 -20.41
C TYR A 139 25.03 -29.55 -21.60
N HIS A 140 25.87 -30.57 -21.76
CA HIS A 140 25.73 -31.61 -22.77
C HIS A 140 24.49 -32.48 -22.54
N GLU A 141 23.76 -32.74 -23.62
CA GLU A 141 22.65 -33.70 -23.71
C GLU A 141 23.13 -35.15 -23.60
N GLU A 142 22.40 -35.99 -22.86
CA GLU A 142 22.19 -37.38 -23.25
C GLU A 142 20.70 -37.75 -23.19
N LYS A 143 20.22 -38.35 -24.28
CA LYS A 143 18.85 -38.81 -24.51
C LYS A 143 18.53 -40.08 -23.71
N LYS A 144 17.33 -40.15 -23.13
CA LYS A 144 16.53 -41.39 -23.07
C LYS A 144 15.03 -41.11 -22.94
N VAL A 145 14.26 -41.84 -23.72
CA VAL A 145 12.79 -41.80 -23.84
C VAL A 145 12.20 -42.87 -22.91
N LEU A 146 11.18 -42.53 -22.10
CA LEU A 146 9.85 -43.19 -22.00
C LEU A 146 9.05 -42.76 -20.74
N ASN A 147 7.76 -42.46 -20.98
CA ASN A 147 6.54 -42.55 -20.16
C ASN A 147 6.60 -42.62 -18.60
N GLY A 148 5.92 -41.66 -17.97
CA GLY A 148 5.11 -41.87 -16.75
C GLY A 148 5.80 -41.71 -15.38
N MET A 149 5.16 -40.90 -14.51
CA MET A 149 5.36 -40.75 -13.06
C MET A 149 6.58 -39.94 -12.55
N LEU A 150 6.28 -39.14 -11.53
CA LEU A 150 7.16 -38.24 -10.77
C LEU A 150 8.43 -38.94 -10.23
N PRO A 151 9.58 -38.25 -10.15
CA PRO A 151 10.73 -38.74 -9.42
C PRO A 151 10.44 -38.79 -7.91
N LYS A 152 10.62 -39.96 -7.29
CA LYS A 152 10.75 -40.07 -5.83
C LYS A 152 12.06 -39.39 -5.41
N SER A 153 11.96 -38.37 -4.56
CA SER A 153 13.10 -37.76 -3.89
C SER A 153 13.82 -38.82 -3.03
N GLN A 154 15.14 -38.92 -3.18
CA GLN A 154 15.99 -39.66 -2.24
C GLN A 154 15.88 -38.99 -0.87
N VAL A 155 15.39 -39.76 0.10
CA VAL A 155 15.38 -39.40 1.52
C VAL A 155 16.81 -39.52 2.03
N SER A 156 17.43 -38.38 2.34
CA SER A 156 18.49 -38.33 3.33
C SER A 156 17.85 -37.98 4.67
N ASP A 157 17.90 -38.92 5.61
CA ASP A 157 17.48 -38.72 7.00
C ASP A 157 18.22 -37.53 7.61
N ALA A 158 17.50 -36.42 7.76
CA ALA A 158 17.86 -35.32 8.63
C ALA A 158 16.57 -34.81 9.28
N LEU A 159 16.37 -35.25 10.53
CA LEU A 159 15.51 -34.68 11.57
C LEU A 159 14.43 -33.70 11.07
N ALA A 160 13.21 -34.21 10.97
CA ALA A 160 12.00 -33.44 10.74
C ALA A 160 11.94 -32.19 11.63
N LYS A 161 12.19 -31.01 11.04
CA LYS A 161 11.68 -29.75 11.56
C LYS A 161 10.34 -29.51 10.88
N GLU A 162 9.26 -29.59 11.66
CA GLU A 162 7.93 -29.15 11.25
C GLU A 162 7.97 -27.67 10.84
N GLY A 163 8.04 -27.41 9.54
CA GLY A 163 7.72 -26.12 8.92
C GLY A 163 6.35 -26.18 8.25
N PRO A 164 5.69 -25.03 7.97
CA PRO A 164 4.45 -25.03 7.19
C PRO A 164 4.72 -25.73 5.84
N SER A 165 3.87 -26.67 5.43
CA SER A 165 3.96 -27.28 4.10
C SER A 165 3.93 -26.17 3.04
N SER A 166 5.00 -26.05 2.24
CA SER A 166 5.13 -25.00 1.24
C SER A 166 4.01 -25.09 0.19
N PRO A 167 3.50 -23.96 -0.32
CA PRO A 167 2.58 -23.96 -1.45
C PRO A 167 3.22 -24.64 -2.68
N SER A 168 2.39 -25.21 -3.53
CA SER A 168 2.81 -25.82 -4.78
C SER A 168 1.80 -25.54 -5.88
N TYR A 169 2.13 -25.83 -7.13
CA TYR A 169 1.19 -25.76 -8.24
C TYR A 169 1.32 -26.96 -9.17
N ASP A 170 0.28 -27.20 -9.97
CA ASP A 170 0.25 -28.13 -11.09
C ASP A 170 -0.56 -27.53 -12.24
N TRP A 171 -0.55 -28.14 -13.42
CA TRP A 171 -1.36 -27.70 -14.54
C TRP A 171 -1.79 -28.88 -15.42
N PHE A 172 -2.92 -28.71 -16.09
CA PHE A 172 -3.40 -29.63 -17.10
C PHE A 172 -4.11 -28.85 -18.20
N GLN A 173 -4.42 -29.51 -19.31
CA GLN A 173 -5.07 -28.88 -20.46
C GLN A 173 -6.12 -29.80 -21.07
N THR A 174 -7.06 -29.18 -21.76
CA THR A 174 -7.92 -29.84 -22.75
C THR A 174 -7.55 -29.33 -24.15
N ASP A 175 -8.34 -29.65 -25.16
CA ASP A 175 -8.15 -29.11 -26.50
C ASP A 175 -8.23 -27.57 -26.52
N SER A 176 -9.11 -26.97 -25.71
CA SER A 176 -9.39 -25.52 -25.72
C SER A 176 -8.99 -24.77 -24.45
N LEU A 177 -8.67 -25.46 -23.34
CA LEU A 177 -8.39 -24.82 -22.05
C LEU A 177 -7.01 -25.21 -21.50
N VAL A 178 -6.43 -24.32 -20.72
CA VAL A 178 -5.29 -24.57 -19.84
C VAL A 178 -5.71 -24.23 -18.42
N THR A 179 -5.66 -25.20 -17.52
CA THR A 179 -5.99 -25.02 -16.11
C THR A 179 -4.73 -25.10 -15.26
N ILE A 180 -4.44 -24.01 -14.55
CA ILE A 180 -3.39 -23.93 -13.53
C ILE A 180 -4.04 -24.13 -12.17
N VAL A 181 -3.45 -24.98 -11.34
CA VAL A 181 -3.94 -25.31 -10.00
C VAL A 181 -2.88 -24.95 -8.96
N ILE A 182 -3.19 -24.03 -8.05
CA ILE A 182 -2.33 -23.67 -6.93
C ILE A 182 -2.86 -24.35 -5.65
N TYR A 183 -2.00 -25.10 -4.98
CA TYR A 183 -2.26 -25.74 -3.69
C TYR A 183 -1.59 -24.94 -2.58
N THR A 184 -2.36 -24.09 -1.91
CA THR A 184 -1.85 -23.20 -0.84
C THR A 184 -1.60 -23.92 0.49
N LYS A 185 -2.29 -25.04 0.71
CA LYS A 185 -2.33 -25.78 1.98
C LYS A 185 -2.86 -24.94 3.17
N GLN A 186 -3.62 -23.88 2.89
CA GLN A 186 -4.27 -23.02 3.90
C GLN A 186 -5.79 -23.07 3.77
N LYS A 187 -6.51 -22.98 4.90
CA LYS A 187 -7.99 -23.05 4.92
C LYS A 187 -8.67 -21.70 4.69
N ASP A 188 -7.97 -20.59 4.95
CA ASP A 188 -8.56 -19.24 4.94
C ASP A 188 -8.37 -18.53 3.57
N ILE A 189 -8.22 -19.30 2.50
CA ILE A 189 -8.01 -18.77 1.14
C ILE A 189 -9.36 -18.55 0.47
N ASN A 190 -9.51 -17.37 -0.11
CA ASN A 190 -10.68 -16.92 -0.87
C ASN A 190 -10.24 -16.12 -2.10
N LEU A 191 -11.19 -15.57 -2.86
CA LEU A 191 -10.89 -14.79 -4.07
C LEU A 191 -10.10 -13.51 -3.82
N ASP A 192 -10.13 -12.96 -2.60
CA ASP A 192 -9.33 -11.79 -2.18
C ASP A 192 -7.87 -12.16 -1.93
N SER A 193 -7.57 -13.46 -1.79
CA SER A 193 -6.24 -13.97 -1.50
C SER A 193 -5.39 -14.14 -2.76
N ILE A 194 -5.96 -14.02 -3.96
CA ILE A 194 -5.25 -14.21 -5.21
C ILE A 194 -5.40 -13.01 -6.14
N ILE A 195 -4.29 -12.61 -6.74
CA ILE A 195 -4.22 -11.62 -7.81
C ILE A 195 -3.65 -12.32 -9.03
N VAL A 196 -4.31 -12.19 -10.18
CA VAL A 196 -3.86 -12.78 -11.43
C VAL A 196 -3.80 -11.69 -12.49
N ASP A 197 -2.72 -11.64 -13.25
CA ASP A 197 -2.57 -10.82 -14.43
C ASP A 197 -2.00 -11.67 -15.55
N HIS A 198 -2.49 -11.48 -16.77
CA HIS A 198 -1.80 -12.01 -17.93
C HIS A 198 -1.82 -11.01 -19.09
N GLN A 199 -0.68 -10.90 -19.77
CA GLN A 199 -0.49 -10.01 -20.91
C GLN A 199 0.75 -10.45 -21.69
N ASP A 200 0.69 -10.38 -23.02
CA ASP A 200 1.84 -10.66 -23.91
C ASP A 200 2.52 -12.02 -23.62
N ASN A 201 1.70 -13.05 -23.41
CA ASN A 201 2.10 -14.40 -22.98
C ASN A 201 2.75 -14.48 -21.59
N SER A 202 2.93 -13.37 -20.87
CA SER A 202 3.28 -13.43 -19.45
C SER A 202 2.04 -13.71 -18.61
N PHE A 203 2.12 -14.70 -17.75
CA PHE A 203 1.12 -15.04 -16.75
C PHE A 203 1.73 -14.85 -15.35
N ARG A 204 1.09 -14.05 -14.52
CA ARG A 204 1.49 -13.81 -13.13
C ARG A 204 0.32 -14.07 -12.20
N ALA A 205 0.49 -14.98 -11.25
CA ALA A 205 -0.40 -15.17 -10.13
C ALA A 205 0.35 -14.93 -8.81
N GLU A 206 -0.23 -14.10 -7.95
CA GLU A 206 0.26 -13.85 -6.60
C GLU A 206 -0.81 -14.27 -5.60
N THR A 207 -0.48 -15.25 -4.77
CA THR A 207 -1.37 -15.74 -3.71
C THR A 207 -0.86 -15.28 -2.35
N VAL A 208 -1.62 -14.44 -1.67
CA VAL A 208 -1.36 -13.98 -0.30
C VAL A 208 -1.64 -15.11 0.68
N ILE A 209 -0.61 -15.50 1.43
CA ILE A 209 -0.65 -16.55 2.44
C ILE A 209 -0.05 -15.98 3.73
N LYS A 210 -0.93 -15.55 4.65
CA LYS A 210 -0.54 -14.86 5.88
C LYS A 210 0.32 -13.63 5.56
N ASP A 211 1.57 -13.62 6.01
CA ASP A 211 2.52 -12.52 5.80
C ASP A 211 3.45 -12.74 4.59
N TYR A 212 3.15 -13.74 3.75
CA TYR A 212 3.93 -14.09 2.56
C TYR A 212 3.07 -14.01 1.29
N SER A 213 3.72 -13.78 0.16
CA SER A 213 3.17 -13.90 -1.19
C SER A 213 3.83 -15.07 -1.89
N TYR A 214 3.01 -16.02 -2.32
CA TYR A 214 3.43 -17.08 -3.23
C TYR A 214 3.28 -16.59 -4.67
N ILE A 215 4.38 -16.54 -5.42
CA ILE A 215 4.41 -16.00 -6.78
C ILE A 215 4.57 -17.13 -7.79
N MET A 216 3.66 -17.21 -8.75
CA MET A 216 3.78 -18.01 -9.96
C MET A 216 3.85 -17.07 -11.16
N HIS A 217 5.02 -16.99 -11.80
CA HIS A 217 5.26 -16.10 -12.93
C HIS A 217 5.83 -16.92 -14.09
N VAL A 218 5.11 -17.00 -15.21
CA VAL A 218 5.42 -17.92 -16.32
C VAL A 218 5.17 -17.22 -17.65
N GLY A 219 6.13 -17.29 -18.57
CA GLY A 219 5.91 -16.98 -19.98
C GLY A 219 5.28 -18.19 -20.65
N LEU A 220 3.96 -18.13 -20.88
CA LEU A 220 3.13 -19.19 -21.47
C LEU A 220 3.68 -19.64 -22.83
N SER A 221 3.55 -20.93 -23.13
CA SER A 221 4.06 -21.51 -24.38
C SER A 221 3.31 -21.04 -25.62
N HIS A 222 2.03 -20.72 -25.49
CA HIS A 222 1.20 -20.18 -26.57
C HIS A 222 0.24 -19.13 -26.02
N GLU A 223 -0.41 -18.41 -26.94
CA GLU A 223 -1.36 -17.36 -26.59
C GLU A 223 -2.67 -17.92 -26.02
N VAL A 224 -3.24 -17.14 -25.09
CA VAL A 224 -4.54 -17.37 -24.48
C VAL A 224 -5.46 -16.17 -24.74
N GLU A 225 -6.77 -16.38 -24.70
CA GLU A 225 -7.74 -15.28 -24.72
C GLU A 225 -7.60 -14.39 -23.48
N GLU A 226 -8.03 -13.13 -23.56
CA GLU A 226 -7.96 -12.20 -22.42
C GLU A 226 -8.81 -12.67 -21.24
N ASP A 227 -10.00 -13.21 -21.51
CA ASP A 227 -10.89 -13.70 -20.47
C ASP A 227 -10.42 -15.04 -19.87
N PHE A 228 -10.48 -15.11 -18.55
CA PHE A 228 -10.19 -16.31 -17.79
C PHE A 228 -11.09 -16.41 -16.56
N SER A 229 -11.08 -17.55 -15.89
CA SER A 229 -11.82 -17.73 -14.64
C SER A 229 -10.91 -18.16 -13.49
N VAL A 230 -11.21 -17.67 -12.29
CA VAL A 230 -10.57 -18.07 -11.04
C VAL A 230 -11.60 -18.72 -10.14
N ARG A 231 -11.28 -19.89 -9.59
CA ARG A 231 -12.13 -20.60 -8.62
C ARG A 231 -11.31 -20.99 -7.41
N VAL A 232 -11.82 -20.71 -6.21
CA VAL A 232 -11.20 -21.13 -4.95
C VAL A 232 -12.03 -22.25 -4.32
N VAL A 233 -11.37 -23.31 -3.89
CA VAL A 233 -11.95 -24.39 -3.09
C VAL A 233 -11.42 -24.26 -1.68
N GLU A 234 -12.13 -23.48 -0.86
CA GLU A 234 -11.69 -23.00 0.46
C GLU A 234 -11.29 -24.14 1.41
N ASN A 235 -12.11 -25.20 1.47
CA ASN A 235 -11.91 -26.35 2.36
C ASN A 235 -10.55 -27.05 2.23
N VAL A 236 -9.90 -26.94 1.07
CA VAL A 236 -8.61 -27.60 0.78
C VAL A 236 -7.51 -26.61 0.38
N GLY A 237 -7.80 -25.30 0.37
CA GLY A 237 -6.84 -24.28 -0.03
C GLY A 237 -6.38 -24.42 -1.47
N LYS A 238 -7.26 -24.82 -2.38
CA LYS A 238 -6.94 -25.00 -3.81
C LYS A 238 -7.49 -23.83 -4.61
N ILE A 239 -6.68 -23.27 -5.51
CA ILE A 239 -7.08 -22.24 -6.45
C ILE A 239 -6.93 -22.80 -7.86
N GLU A 240 -7.95 -22.66 -8.69
CA GLU A 240 -7.93 -23.05 -10.10
C GLU A 240 -8.07 -21.81 -10.97
N ILE A 241 -7.18 -21.67 -11.95
CA ILE A 241 -7.13 -20.57 -12.90
C ILE A 241 -7.26 -21.20 -14.28
N VAL A 242 -8.38 -20.93 -14.95
CA VAL A 242 -8.71 -21.54 -16.24
C VAL A 242 -8.55 -20.50 -17.33
N LEU A 243 -7.51 -20.66 -18.14
CA LEU A 243 -7.21 -19.87 -19.33
C LEU A 243 -7.81 -20.56 -20.57
N LYS A 244 -8.31 -19.77 -21.52
CA LYS A 244 -8.78 -20.27 -22.82
C LYS A 244 -7.67 -20.13 -23.84
N LYS A 245 -7.36 -21.19 -24.58
CA LYS A 245 -6.35 -21.13 -25.65
C LYS A 245 -6.89 -20.36 -26.84
N LYS A 246 -6.05 -19.53 -27.48
CA LYS A 246 -6.42 -18.94 -28.79
C LYS A 246 -6.42 -19.97 -29.91
N GLU A 247 -5.48 -20.92 -29.83
CA GLU A 247 -5.35 -22.00 -30.80
C GLU A 247 -5.55 -23.37 -30.13
N THR A 248 -6.32 -24.24 -30.78
CA THR A 248 -6.60 -25.61 -30.32
C THR A 248 -5.40 -26.52 -30.58
N THR A 249 -4.28 -26.23 -29.91
CA THR A 249 -3.04 -27.02 -29.98
C THR A 249 -2.68 -27.59 -28.61
N SER A 250 -2.05 -28.76 -28.62
CA SER A 250 -1.55 -29.40 -27.39
C SER A 250 -0.23 -28.76 -26.96
N TRP A 251 -0.19 -28.28 -25.72
CA TRP A 251 0.98 -27.65 -25.12
C TRP A 251 1.92 -28.72 -24.55
N LYS A 252 3.17 -28.77 -25.00
CA LYS A 252 4.15 -29.72 -24.46
C LYS A 252 4.61 -29.36 -23.03
N ARG A 253 4.46 -28.09 -22.64
CA ARG A 253 4.78 -27.52 -21.34
C ARG A 253 3.92 -26.27 -21.10
N LEU A 254 3.69 -25.88 -19.85
CA LEU A 254 2.94 -24.66 -19.53
C LEU A 254 3.62 -23.40 -20.11
N GLY A 255 4.93 -23.30 -19.92
CA GLY A 255 5.72 -22.15 -20.33
C GLY A 255 7.14 -22.21 -19.80
N HIS A 256 7.83 -21.08 -19.80
CA HIS A 256 9.13 -20.91 -19.15
C HIS A 256 9.00 -20.06 -17.88
N PRO A 257 9.66 -20.43 -16.77
CA PRO A 257 9.66 -19.61 -15.56
C PRO A 257 10.18 -18.19 -15.81
N LEU A 258 9.53 -17.20 -15.22
CA LEU A 258 9.98 -15.81 -15.17
C LEU A 258 10.49 -15.46 -13.76
N GLU A 259 10.83 -14.19 -13.55
CA GLU A 259 11.35 -13.69 -12.27
C GLU A 259 10.42 -14.07 -11.09
N ASN A 260 11.02 -14.58 -10.01
CA ASN A 260 10.34 -15.01 -8.78
C ASN A 260 9.31 -16.14 -8.98
N HIS A 261 9.38 -16.90 -10.08
CA HIS A 261 8.53 -18.07 -10.27
C HIS A 261 8.65 -19.10 -9.15
N ASN A 262 7.50 -19.60 -8.68
CA ASN A 262 7.38 -20.61 -7.63
C ASN A 262 8.12 -20.23 -6.33
N SER A 263 8.13 -18.94 -6.00
CA SER A 263 8.77 -18.41 -4.80
C SER A 263 7.74 -18.08 -3.73
N LEU A 264 8.15 -18.18 -2.46
CA LEU A 264 7.38 -17.72 -1.32
C LEU A 264 8.17 -16.58 -0.66
N ILE A 265 7.71 -15.35 -0.86
CA ILE A 265 8.44 -14.13 -0.47
C ILE A 265 7.65 -13.44 0.64
N PRO A 266 8.28 -12.92 1.71
CA PRO A 266 7.58 -12.07 2.66
C PRO A 266 6.91 -10.89 1.95
N ARG A 267 5.66 -10.56 2.28
CA ARG A 267 4.91 -9.48 1.60
C ARG A 267 5.57 -8.11 1.68
N LYS A 268 6.32 -7.86 2.76
CA LYS A 268 7.10 -6.63 2.92
C LYS A 268 8.24 -6.48 1.89
N ASP A 269 8.65 -7.60 1.29
CA ASP A 269 9.74 -7.66 0.32
C ASP A 269 9.19 -7.80 -1.12
N THR A 270 7.87 -7.96 -1.30
CA THR A 270 7.23 -7.91 -2.61
C THR A 270 7.01 -6.47 -3.04
N GLY A 271 7.71 -6.04 -4.09
CA GLY A 271 7.48 -4.72 -4.70
C GLY A 271 6.06 -4.57 -5.27
N LEU A 272 5.66 -3.32 -5.53
CA LEU A 272 4.35 -3.02 -6.14
C LEU A 272 4.31 -3.48 -7.60
N TYR A 273 3.34 -4.33 -7.93
CA TYR A 273 3.00 -4.67 -9.30
C TYR A 273 1.79 -3.85 -9.75
N TYR A 274 1.83 -3.33 -10.98
CA TYR A 274 0.81 -2.46 -11.55
C TYR A 274 0.15 -3.06 -12.78
N ARG A 275 -1.15 -2.81 -12.94
CA ARG A 275 -1.88 -2.99 -14.21
C ARG A 275 -2.59 -1.71 -14.62
N LYS A 276 -2.83 -1.53 -15.91
CA LYS A 276 -3.58 -0.39 -16.43
C LYS A 276 -5.08 -0.67 -16.32
N CYS A 277 -5.79 0.21 -15.63
CA CYS A 277 -7.25 0.18 -15.49
C CYS A 277 -7.85 1.35 -16.26
N GLN A 278 -9.01 1.15 -16.88
CA GLN A 278 -9.69 2.19 -17.65
C GLN A 278 -10.61 3.02 -16.76
N LEU A 279 -10.63 4.34 -16.91
CA LEU A 279 -11.60 5.23 -16.28
C LEU A 279 -12.95 5.11 -16.99
N ILE A 280 -13.96 4.61 -16.28
CA ILE A 280 -15.32 4.36 -16.82
C ILE A 280 -16.28 5.48 -16.50
N SER A 281 -16.25 5.99 -15.27
CA SER A 281 -17.08 7.13 -14.87
C SER A 281 -16.38 8.01 -13.84
N LYS A 282 -16.81 9.27 -13.79
CA LYS A 282 -16.33 10.29 -12.85
C LYS A 282 -17.49 11.22 -12.50
N GLU A 283 -18.00 11.10 -11.27
CA GLU A 283 -19.22 11.77 -10.82
C GLU A 283 -18.94 12.71 -9.65
N GLY A 284 -19.54 13.90 -9.65
CA GLY A 284 -19.42 14.84 -8.53
C GLY A 284 -20.19 14.36 -7.30
N VAL A 285 -19.55 14.39 -6.13
CA VAL A 285 -20.15 13.98 -4.85
C VAL A 285 -20.29 15.17 -3.91
N THR A 286 -19.25 16.00 -3.83
CA THR A 286 -19.27 17.32 -3.21
C THR A 286 -18.72 18.34 -4.22
N HIS A 287 -18.53 19.59 -3.80
CA HIS A 287 -17.93 20.61 -4.66
C HIS A 287 -16.50 20.26 -5.13
N ASP A 288 -15.76 19.46 -4.35
CA ASP A 288 -14.38 19.08 -4.65
C ASP A 288 -14.09 17.58 -4.52
N THR A 289 -15.08 16.74 -4.22
CA THR A 289 -14.89 15.29 -4.15
C THR A 289 -15.67 14.61 -5.26
N LYS A 290 -15.01 13.67 -5.95
CA LYS A 290 -15.60 12.90 -7.05
C LYS A 290 -15.55 11.40 -6.76
N LEU A 291 -16.54 10.68 -7.27
CA LEU A 291 -16.56 9.22 -7.34
C LEU A 291 -15.99 8.79 -8.69
N PHE A 292 -14.83 8.15 -8.65
CA PHE A 292 -14.17 7.58 -9.83
C PHE A 292 -14.49 6.09 -9.92
N CYS A 293 -14.84 5.59 -11.10
CA CYS A 293 -14.99 4.18 -11.40
C CYS A 293 -13.89 3.73 -12.36
N LEU A 294 -13.02 2.82 -11.91
CA LEU A 294 -11.98 2.21 -12.74
C LEU A 294 -12.34 0.76 -13.05
N MET A 295 -12.16 0.34 -14.30
CA MET A 295 -12.34 -1.05 -14.72
C MET A 295 -10.99 -1.75 -14.87
N LEU A 296 -10.83 -2.87 -14.18
CA LEU A 296 -9.73 -3.82 -14.38
C LEU A 296 -9.77 -4.38 -15.80
N PRO A 297 -8.61 -4.65 -16.44
CA PRO A 297 -8.59 -5.29 -17.74
C PRO A 297 -9.22 -6.70 -17.65
N PRO A 298 -9.80 -7.22 -18.76
CA PRO A 298 -10.36 -8.57 -18.80
C PRO A 298 -9.35 -9.63 -18.35
N SER A 299 -8.07 -9.40 -18.69
CA SER A 299 -6.91 -10.22 -18.34
C SER A 299 -6.35 -10.05 -16.92
N ALA A 300 -7.05 -9.34 -16.02
CA ALA A 300 -6.72 -9.27 -14.60
C ALA A 300 -7.84 -9.73 -13.67
N HIS A 301 -7.48 -10.38 -12.57
CA HIS A 301 -8.32 -10.69 -11.42
C HIS A 301 -7.68 -10.05 -10.19
N LEU A 302 -8.41 -9.14 -9.55
CA LEU A 302 -7.97 -8.46 -8.33
C LEU A 302 -9.21 -8.08 -7.53
N GLN A 303 -9.23 -8.45 -6.26
CA GLN A 303 -10.18 -7.93 -5.27
C GLN A 303 -9.39 -7.17 -4.22
N VAL A 304 -9.87 -5.97 -3.85
CA VAL A 304 -9.21 -5.17 -2.80
C VAL A 304 -9.88 -5.48 -1.46
N PRO A 305 -9.16 -6.11 -0.51
CA PRO A 305 -9.72 -6.45 0.78
C PRO A 305 -10.22 -5.23 1.55
N ILE A 306 -11.17 -5.45 2.46
CA ILE A 306 -11.72 -4.40 3.31
C ILE A 306 -10.60 -3.73 4.11
N GLY A 307 -10.59 -2.40 4.14
CA GLY A 307 -9.59 -1.61 4.89
C GLY A 307 -8.21 -1.53 4.25
N GLN A 308 -8.00 -2.13 3.07
CA GLN A 308 -6.77 -1.98 2.29
C GLN A 308 -6.89 -0.87 1.25
N HIS A 309 -5.75 -0.39 0.79
CA HIS A 309 -5.63 0.63 -0.25
C HIS A 309 -4.81 0.10 -1.43
N VAL A 310 -4.88 0.81 -2.55
CA VAL A 310 -4.05 0.58 -3.73
C VAL A 310 -3.38 1.90 -4.11
N TYR A 311 -2.26 1.80 -4.82
CA TYR A 311 -1.59 2.96 -5.38
C TYR A 311 -2.07 3.20 -6.80
N LEU A 312 -2.51 4.44 -7.05
CA LEU A 312 -2.76 4.92 -8.40
C LEU A 312 -1.50 5.63 -8.90
N LYS A 313 -1.15 5.37 -10.16
CA LYS A 313 0.05 5.90 -10.82
C LYS A 313 -0.31 6.56 -12.15
N LEU A 314 0.18 7.78 -12.33
CA LEU A 314 0.06 8.58 -13.55
C LEU A 314 1.44 9.07 -14.00
N THR A 315 1.64 9.24 -15.30
CA THR A 315 2.87 9.86 -15.85
C THR A 315 2.58 11.32 -16.17
N ILE A 316 3.24 12.23 -15.47
CA ILE A 316 3.06 13.68 -15.60
C ILE A 316 4.40 14.27 -16.03
N THR A 317 4.44 14.91 -17.20
CA THR A 317 5.69 15.48 -17.78
C THR A 317 6.85 14.49 -17.84
N GLY A 318 6.56 13.21 -18.13
CA GLY A 318 7.56 12.12 -18.20
C GLY A 318 8.00 11.55 -16.84
N THR A 319 7.43 12.01 -15.72
CA THR A 319 7.70 11.47 -14.38
C THR A 319 6.49 10.70 -13.87
N GLU A 320 6.72 9.52 -13.30
CA GLU A 320 5.65 8.75 -12.64
C GLU A 320 5.36 9.34 -11.25
N ILE A 321 4.10 9.73 -11.02
CA ILE A 321 3.61 10.16 -9.71
C ILE A 321 2.67 9.10 -9.18
N VAL A 322 2.86 8.72 -7.92
CA VAL A 322 2.13 7.64 -7.26
C VAL A 322 1.47 8.17 -5.99
N LYS A 323 0.18 7.83 -5.78
CA LYS A 323 -0.55 8.13 -4.55
C LYS A 323 -1.48 6.98 -4.12
N PRO A 324 -1.56 6.67 -2.81
CA PRO A 324 -2.47 5.66 -2.30
C PRO A 324 -3.92 6.17 -2.23
N TYR A 325 -4.87 5.31 -2.55
CA TYR A 325 -6.31 5.55 -2.39
C TYR A 325 -7.02 4.29 -1.92
N THR A 326 -7.98 4.45 -1.02
CA THR A 326 -8.77 3.35 -0.47
C THR A 326 -10.03 3.14 -1.32
N PRO A 327 -10.21 1.97 -1.95
CA PRO A 327 -11.43 1.68 -2.69
C PRO A 327 -12.66 1.64 -1.81
N VAL A 328 -13.75 2.16 -2.35
CA VAL A 328 -15.08 2.19 -1.71
C VAL A 328 -16.05 1.27 -2.46
N SER A 329 -17.24 1.08 -1.88
CA SER A 329 -18.39 0.61 -2.66
C SER A 329 -18.87 1.74 -3.58
N ASP A 330 -19.59 1.40 -4.65
CA ASP A 330 -20.28 2.36 -5.52
C ASP A 330 -21.34 3.18 -4.76
N PHE A 331 -22.06 2.54 -3.83
CA PHE A 331 -23.05 3.15 -2.95
C PHE A 331 -22.94 2.64 -1.52
N LEU A 332 -23.50 3.41 -0.57
CA LEU A 332 -23.62 2.99 0.82
C LEU A 332 -24.81 2.04 1.06
N LEU A 333 -25.92 2.21 0.33
CA LEU A 333 -27.18 1.50 0.57
C LEU A 333 -27.29 0.21 -0.25
N SER A 334 -27.74 -0.88 0.41
CA SER A 334 -27.92 -2.20 -0.20
C SER A 334 -29.02 -2.28 -1.27
N GLU A 335 -29.92 -1.31 -1.33
CA GLU A 335 -31.04 -1.27 -2.30
C GLU A 335 -30.59 -0.94 -3.73
N PHE A 336 -29.36 -0.44 -3.88
CA PHE A 336 -28.70 -0.22 -5.18
C PHE A 336 -27.54 -1.19 -5.41
N LYS A 337 -27.36 -2.20 -4.53
CA LYS A 337 -26.38 -3.25 -4.79
C LYS A 337 -26.86 -4.03 -6.02
N GLU A 338 -26.11 -3.90 -7.11
CA GLU A 338 -26.05 -4.99 -8.07
C GLU A 338 -25.72 -6.29 -7.30
N PRO A 339 -26.25 -7.45 -7.71
CA PRO A 339 -25.89 -8.73 -7.11
C PRO A 339 -24.36 -8.81 -7.04
N VAL A 340 -23.82 -9.33 -5.93
CA VAL A 340 -22.37 -9.50 -5.73
C VAL A 340 -21.81 -10.28 -6.92
N LEU A 341 -21.28 -9.55 -7.91
CA LEU A 341 -20.69 -10.16 -9.09
C LEU A 341 -19.44 -10.89 -8.61
N LEU A 342 -19.39 -12.20 -8.87
CA LEU A 342 -18.28 -13.08 -8.46
C LEU A 342 -16.92 -12.54 -8.93
N ASN A 343 -16.91 -11.69 -9.96
CA ASN A 343 -15.74 -11.01 -10.52
C ASN A 343 -16.08 -9.52 -10.76
N ASN A 344 -16.28 -8.72 -9.71
CA ASN A 344 -16.45 -7.28 -9.89
C ASN A 344 -15.16 -6.70 -10.50
N LYS A 345 -15.23 -6.30 -11.77
CA LYS A 345 -14.13 -5.66 -12.51
C LYS A 345 -14.01 -4.18 -12.20
N TYR A 346 -15.00 -3.59 -11.53
CA TYR A 346 -15.05 -2.17 -11.23
C TYR A 346 -14.53 -1.88 -9.81
N ILE A 347 -13.70 -0.86 -9.71
CA ILE A 347 -13.11 -0.37 -8.46
C ILE A 347 -13.46 1.12 -8.33
N TYR A 348 -14.15 1.46 -7.25
CA TYR A 348 -14.64 2.80 -6.99
C TYR A 348 -13.76 3.54 -5.99
N PHE A 349 -13.57 4.85 -6.19
CA PHE A 349 -12.79 5.70 -5.30
C PHE A 349 -13.50 7.04 -5.07
N LEU A 350 -13.61 7.46 -3.80
CA LEU A 350 -13.99 8.82 -3.44
C LEU A 350 -12.73 9.65 -3.24
N ILE A 351 -12.43 10.54 -4.19
CA ILE A 351 -11.18 11.31 -4.22
C ILE A 351 -11.51 12.80 -4.19
N LYS A 352 -10.94 13.49 -3.20
CA LYS A 352 -10.98 14.96 -3.10
C LYS A 352 -9.91 15.56 -3.99
N ILE A 353 -10.31 16.51 -4.82
CA ILE A 353 -9.45 17.23 -5.75
C ILE A 353 -8.84 18.41 -4.99
N TYR A 354 -7.51 18.49 -5.05
CA TYR A 354 -6.75 19.59 -4.47
C TYR A 354 -6.16 20.37 -5.65
N PRO A 355 -6.69 21.55 -6.00
CA PRO A 355 -6.26 22.30 -7.19
C PRO A 355 -4.74 22.54 -7.24
N ASP A 356 -4.13 22.77 -6.07
CA ASP A 356 -2.68 22.99 -5.93
C ASP A 356 -1.87 21.67 -5.75
N GLY A 357 -2.53 20.52 -5.87
CA GLY A 357 -1.91 19.19 -5.72
C GLY A 357 -1.22 18.74 -7.01
N LEU A 358 -0.24 17.83 -6.88
CA LEU A 358 0.44 17.28 -8.06
C LEU A 358 -0.32 16.15 -8.75
N PHE A 359 -1.08 15.35 -8.00
CA PHE A 359 -1.70 14.13 -8.53
C PHE A 359 -3.19 14.31 -8.85
N THR A 360 -3.96 14.92 -7.94
CA THR A 360 -5.42 14.95 -8.06
C THR A 360 -5.94 15.86 -9.17
N PRO A 361 -5.29 16.98 -9.56
CA PRO A 361 -5.69 17.72 -10.76
C PRO A 361 -5.49 16.89 -12.03
N GLU A 362 -4.37 16.18 -12.15
CA GLU A 362 -4.07 15.34 -13.31
C GLU A 362 -5.04 14.16 -13.41
N LEU A 363 -5.37 13.54 -12.27
CA LEU A 363 -6.43 12.54 -12.21
C LEU A 363 -7.79 13.14 -12.63
N ASP A 364 -8.09 14.38 -12.25
CA ASP A 364 -9.33 15.05 -12.62
C ASP A 364 -9.36 15.52 -14.09
N HIS A 365 -8.22 15.68 -14.74
CA HIS A 365 -8.15 16.01 -16.17
C HIS A 365 -8.37 14.79 -17.08
N LEU A 366 -8.26 13.57 -16.55
CA LEU A 366 -8.52 12.35 -17.33
C LEU A 366 -9.92 12.35 -17.93
N GLN A 367 -9.98 11.96 -19.20
CA GLN A 367 -11.20 11.73 -19.94
C GLN A 367 -11.70 10.31 -19.70
N ILE A 368 -13.00 10.11 -19.84
CA ILE A 368 -13.57 8.76 -19.81
C ILE A 368 -12.95 7.95 -20.95
N GLY A 369 -12.48 6.74 -20.62
CA GLY A 369 -11.72 5.89 -21.52
C GLY A 369 -10.20 5.93 -21.32
N ASP A 370 -9.67 6.95 -20.64
CA ASP A 370 -8.23 7.03 -20.30
C ASP A 370 -7.82 5.93 -19.31
N SER A 371 -6.52 5.68 -19.21
CA SER A 371 -5.96 4.64 -18.34
C SER A 371 -5.22 5.20 -17.13
N VAL A 372 -5.38 4.54 -15.98
CA VAL A 372 -4.63 4.77 -14.74
C VAL A 372 -3.98 3.47 -14.31
N SER A 373 -2.70 3.51 -13.92
CA SER A 373 -2.04 2.32 -13.37
C SER A 373 -2.46 2.10 -11.92
N LEU A 374 -2.87 0.88 -11.57
CA LEU A 374 -3.35 0.48 -10.24
C LEU A 374 -2.47 -0.65 -9.68
N SER A 375 -2.00 -0.52 -8.44
CA SER A 375 -1.12 -1.50 -7.81
C SER A 375 -1.86 -2.71 -7.22
N ASN A 376 -1.11 -3.70 -6.72
CA ASN A 376 -1.64 -4.67 -5.76
C ASN A 376 -2.11 -3.97 -4.45
N PRO A 377 -3.04 -4.58 -3.69
CA PRO A 377 -3.49 -4.06 -2.40
C PRO A 377 -2.42 -4.07 -1.31
N GLU A 378 -2.42 -3.03 -0.49
CA GLU A 378 -1.60 -2.89 0.70
C GLU A 378 -2.46 -2.47 1.91
N GLY A 379 -2.06 -2.92 3.10
CA GLY A 379 -2.73 -2.57 4.35
C GLY A 379 -2.70 -3.71 5.36
N ASN A 380 -2.79 -3.35 6.64
CA ASN A 380 -2.70 -4.26 7.77
C ASN A 380 -4.06 -4.53 8.44
N PHE A 381 -5.15 -3.95 7.93
CA PHE A 381 -6.49 -4.22 8.44
C PHE A 381 -6.86 -5.69 8.21
N LYS A 382 -7.24 -6.37 9.29
CA LYS A 382 -7.68 -7.77 9.27
C LYS A 382 -9.15 -7.85 9.61
N THR A 383 -9.92 -8.57 8.79
CA THR A 383 -11.36 -8.80 9.03
C THR A 383 -11.63 -9.64 10.29
N SER A 384 -10.62 -10.35 10.80
CA SER A 384 -10.68 -11.04 12.10
C SER A 384 -10.91 -10.09 13.28
N GLN A 385 -10.61 -8.79 13.15
CA GLN A 385 -10.95 -7.77 14.14
C GLN A 385 -12.47 -7.67 14.38
N PHE A 386 -13.29 -8.10 13.40
CA PHE A 386 -14.75 -8.15 13.54
C PHE A 386 -15.29 -9.42 14.22
N GLN A 387 -14.45 -10.40 14.56
CA GLN A 387 -14.91 -11.64 15.17
C GLN A 387 -15.57 -11.35 16.53
N GLU A 388 -16.81 -11.82 16.75
CA GLU A 388 -17.61 -11.51 17.94
C GLU A 388 -17.76 -10.01 18.26
N LEU A 389 -17.65 -9.13 17.26
CA LEU A 389 -17.77 -7.68 17.49
C LEU A 389 -19.21 -7.31 17.86
N GLU A 390 -19.38 -6.51 18.90
CA GLU A 390 -20.68 -6.02 19.36
C GLU A 390 -20.90 -4.53 19.08
N ASP A 391 -19.86 -3.71 19.29
CA ASP A 391 -19.92 -2.25 19.10
C ASP A 391 -18.79 -1.78 18.17
N LEU A 392 -19.14 -1.07 17.10
CA LEU A 392 -18.20 -0.47 16.16
C LEU A 392 -18.29 1.06 16.21
N PHE A 393 -17.17 1.73 16.46
CA PHE A 393 -17.08 3.18 16.39
C PHE A 393 -16.17 3.60 15.24
N LEU A 394 -16.65 4.51 14.41
CA LEU A 394 -15.94 5.02 13.23
C LEU A 394 -15.70 6.52 13.45
N LEU A 395 -14.44 6.94 13.42
CA LEU A 395 -14.01 8.33 13.55
C LEU A 395 -13.36 8.74 12.23
N ALA A 396 -14.05 9.57 11.44
CA ALA A 396 -13.59 9.96 10.11
C ALA A 396 -13.47 11.48 9.98
N ALA A 397 -12.40 11.97 9.36
CA ALA A 397 -12.30 13.37 8.95
C ALA A 397 -12.06 13.49 7.44
N GLY A 398 -12.94 14.22 6.74
CA GLY A 398 -12.90 14.38 5.28
C GLY A 398 -12.82 13.03 4.54
N THR A 399 -11.84 12.87 3.65
CA THR A 399 -11.62 11.62 2.89
C THR A 399 -11.18 10.45 3.76
N GLY A 400 -10.91 10.64 5.05
CA GLY A 400 -10.79 9.55 6.02
C GLY A 400 -12.05 8.68 6.13
N PHE A 401 -13.17 9.13 5.57
CA PHE A 401 -14.39 8.33 5.40
C PHE A 401 -14.22 7.12 4.45
N THR A 402 -13.29 7.16 3.50
CA THR A 402 -13.11 6.12 2.47
C THR A 402 -12.96 4.68 3.00
N PRO A 403 -12.05 4.35 3.96
CA PRO A 403 -12.02 3.01 4.55
C PRO A 403 -13.30 2.65 5.30
N MET A 404 -14.02 3.65 5.82
CA MET A 404 -15.23 3.44 6.61
C MET A 404 -16.39 2.89 5.77
N VAL A 405 -16.43 3.16 4.46
CA VAL A 405 -17.52 2.70 3.58
C VAL A 405 -17.63 1.19 3.57
N LYS A 406 -16.55 0.48 3.20
CA LYS A 406 -16.55 -0.99 3.15
C LYS A 406 -16.66 -1.62 4.54
N ILE A 407 -16.08 -0.98 5.56
CA ILE A 407 -16.18 -1.40 6.96
C ILE A 407 -17.63 -1.36 7.45
N LEU A 408 -18.33 -0.25 7.22
CA LEU A 408 -19.73 -0.06 7.60
C LEU A 408 -20.62 -1.08 6.89
N ASN A 409 -20.46 -1.22 5.57
CA ASN A 409 -21.22 -2.18 4.77
C ASN A 409 -21.03 -3.62 5.26
N TYR A 410 -19.78 -4.01 5.56
CA TYR A 410 -19.45 -5.34 6.07
C TYR A 410 -20.00 -5.58 7.47
N ALA A 411 -19.88 -4.60 8.36
CA ALA A 411 -20.38 -4.70 9.73
C ALA A 411 -21.90 -4.93 9.73
N LEU A 412 -22.67 -4.09 9.03
CA LEU A 412 -24.13 -4.17 9.02
C LEU A 412 -24.67 -5.42 8.31
N THR A 413 -23.95 -5.97 7.32
CA THR A 413 -24.39 -7.12 6.52
C THR A 413 -23.92 -8.46 7.07
N ASN A 414 -22.68 -8.55 7.57
CA ASN A 414 -22.01 -9.82 7.83
C ASN A 414 -21.76 -10.11 9.33
N LYS A 415 -22.22 -9.26 10.25
CA LYS A 415 -22.00 -9.44 11.69
C LYS A 415 -23.32 -9.52 12.46
N PRO A 416 -23.82 -10.76 12.71
CA PRO A 416 -25.03 -10.97 13.51
C PRO A 416 -24.89 -10.54 14.98
N SER A 417 -23.67 -10.60 15.55
CA SER A 417 -23.38 -10.18 16.93
C SER A 417 -23.42 -8.67 17.14
N LEU A 418 -23.39 -7.90 16.05
CA LEU A 418 -23.27 -6.45 16.07
C LEU A 418 -24.55 -5.81 16.60
N ARG A 419 -24.42 -5.12 17.73
CA ARG A 419 -25.49 -4.36 18.38
C ARG A 419 -25.56 -2.95 17.84
N LYS A 420 -24.40 -2.32 17.64
CA LYS A 420 -24.33 -0.90 17.29
C LYS A 420 -23.12 -0.57 16.41
N VAL A 421 -23.34 0.35 15.48
CA VAL A 421 -22.31 1.06 14.73
C VAL A 421 -22.55 2.55 14.87
N LYS A 422 -21.53 3.31 15.25
CA LYS A 422 -21.62 4.77 15.22
C LYS A 422 -20.53 5.37 14.35
N LEU A 423 -20.89 6.36 13.54
CA LEU A 423 -19.94 7.19 12.80
C LEU A 423 -19.95 8.63 13.33
N MET A 424 -18.80 9.13 13.80
CA MET A 424 -18.58 10.55 14.03
C MET A 424 -17.76 11.10 12.86
N PHE A 425 -18.38 11.95 12.05
CA PHE A 425 -17.83 12.41 10.78
C PHE A 425 -17.53 13.92 10.83
N PHE A 426 -16.25 14.25 10.84
CA PHE A 426 -15.71 15.60 10.94
C PHE A 426 -15.47 16.19 9.54
N ASN A 427 -16.02 17.38 9.29
CA ASN A 427 -15.85 18.13 8.04
C ASN A 427 -15.72 19.63 8.32
N LYS A 428 -15.37 20.44 7.30
CA LYS A 428 -15.27 21.90 7.49
C LYS A 428 -16.66 22.52 7.47
N THR A 429 -17.40 22.34 6.38
CA THR A 429 -18.73 22.91 6.14
C THR A 429 -19.77 21.81 5.88
N GLU A 430 -21.04 22.18 5.77
CA GLU A 430 -22.11 21.24 5.37
C GLU A 430 -21.86 20.63 3.97
N ASP A 431 -21.26 21.39 3.06
CA ASP A 431 -20.99 21.00 1.66
C ASP A 431 -19.83 20.03 1.53
N ASP A 432 -19.03 19.84 2.59
CA ASP A 432 -17.93 18.89 2.64
C ASP A 432 -18.39 17.49 3.08
N ILE A 433 -19.63 17.32 3.55
CA ILE A 433 -20.12 16.05 4.10
C ILE A 433 -20.39 15.05 2.95
N ILE A 434 -19.37 14.28 2.62
CA ILE A 434 -19.43 13.21 1.60
C ILE A 434 -20.59 12.27 1.92
N TRP A 435 -21.50 12.09 0.95
CA TRP A 435 -22.65 11.18 1.04
C TRP A 435 -23.58 11.39 2.24
N ARG A 436 -23.71 12.64 2.73
CA ARG A 436 -24.63 13.01 3.82
C ARG A 436 -26.01 12.36 3.71
N SER A 437 -26.70 12.54 2.57
CA SER A 437 -28.05 12.01 2.36
C SER A 437 -28.10 10.48 2.42
N GLN A 438 -27.04 9.79 1.98
CA GLN A 438 -26.99 8.34 2.03
C GLN A 438 -26.79 7.84 3.47
N LEU A 439 -25.93 8.51 4.25
CA LEU A 439 -25.69 8.23 5.67
C LEU A 439 -26.96 8.46 6.50
N GLU A 440 -27.64 9.59 6.30
CA GLU A 440 -28.90 9.90 7.00
C GLU A 440 -29.99 8.88 6.68
N LYS A 441 -30.14 8.49 5.41
CA LYS A 441 -31.09 7.44 4.99
C LYS A 441 -30.74 6.08 5.61
N LEU A 442 -29.47 5.73 5.67
CA LEU A 442 -29.03 4.48 6.29
C LEU A 442 -29.34 4.47 7.80
N ALA A 443 -29.03 5.55 8.52
CA ALA A 443 -29.30 5.67 9.95
C ALA A 443 -30.81 5.68 10.27
N PHE A 444 -31.63 6.24 9.36
CA PHE A 444 -33.08 6.17 9.50
C PHE A 444 -33.61 4.72 9.40
N LYS A 445 -33.08 3.95 8.44
CA LYS A 445 -33.51 2.59 8.11
C LYS A 445 -32.98 1.52 9.06
N ASP A 446 -31.69 1.56 9.41
CA ASP A 446 -31.05 0.57 10.28
C ASP A 446 -30.83 1.14 11.68
N LYS A 447 -31.62 0.70 12.65
CA LYS A 447 -31.54 1.16 14.06
C LYS A 447 -30.23 0.80 14.76
N ARG A 448 -29.39 -0.04 14.15
CA ARG A 448 -28.05 -0.33 14.68
C ARG A 448 -27.06 0.77 14.30
N PHE A 449 -27.35 1.61 13.30
CA PHE A 449 -26.43 2.62 12.80
C PHE A 449 -26.83 4.04 13.22
N ASP A 450 -25.93 4.73 13.90
CA ASP A 450 -26.03 6.16 14.21
C ASP A 450 -24.91 6.94 13.51
N VAL A 451 -25.21 8.17 13.08
CA VAL A 451 -24.22 9.10 12.52
C VAL A 451 -24.33 10.47 13.18
N GLU A 452 -23.18 11.03 13.56
CA GLU A 452 -23.04 12.38 14.10
C GLU A 452 -22.07 13.18 13.23
N PHE A 453 -22.56 14.26 12.63
CA PHE A 453 -21.72 15.19 11.87
C PHE A 453 -21.16 16.28 12.79
N VAL A 454 -19.86 16.57 12.64
CA VAL A 454 -19.16 17.62 13.40
C VAL A 454 -18.51 18.58 12.42
N LEU A 455 -18.82 19.87 12.53
CA LEU A 455 -18.33 20.89 11.61
C LEU A 455 -17.39 21.89 12.30
N SER A 456 -16.23 22.15 11.70
CA SER A 456 -15.26 23.12 12.24
C SER A 456 -15.53 24.56 11.80
N ALA A 457 -16.19 24.76 10.66
CA ALA A 457 -16.57 26.07 10.11
C ALA A 457 -17.98 26.05 9.50
N PRO A 458 -19.02 25.69 10.26
CA PRO A 458 -20.39 25.60 9.75
C PRO A 458 -21.04 26.97 9.51
N THR A 459 -22.15 26.96 8.78
CA THR A 459 -23.02 28.14 8.66
C THR A 459 -23.76 28.43 9.98
N SER A 460 -24.43 29.59 10.05
CA SER A 460 -25.27 29.96 11.20
C SER A 460 -26.47 29.03 11.40
N GLU A 461 -26.90 28.32 10.36
CA GLU A 461 -28.06 27.42 10.38
C GLU A 461 -27.73 26.05 10.98
N TRP A 462 -26.45 25.72 11.17
CA TRP A 462 -26.03 24.43 11.68
C TRP A 462 -26.36 24.24 13.17
N ASN A 463 -27.33 23.38 13.43
CA ASN A 463 -27.74 23.01 14.79
C ASN A 463 -27.00 21.78 15.34
N GLY A 464 -26.09 21.18 14.55
CA GLY A 464 -25.33 20.00 14.96
C GLY A 464 -24.07 20.34 15.77
N LYS A 465 -23.26 19.30 16.04
CA LYS A 465 -22.01 19.43 16.80
C LYS A 465 -20.98 20.27 16.04
N ARG A 466 -20.16 21.03 16.78
CA ARG A 466 -19.17 21.97 16.24
C ARG A 466 -17.78 21.69 16.78
N GLY A 467 -16.75 22.06 16.02
CA GLY A 467 -15.36 22.06 16.45
C GLY A 467 -14.52 20.90 15.87
N HIS A 468 -13.49 20.52 16.61
CA HIS A 468 -12.54 19.46 16.25
C HIS A 468 -12.63 18.31 17.26
N ILE A 469 -11.97 17.18 16.94
CA ILE A 469 -11.89 16.04 17.85
C ILE A 469 -11.40 16.48 19.24
N SER A 470 -12.15 16.10 20.27
CA SER A 470 -11.93 16.57 21.64
C SER A 470 -12.41 15.54 22.67
N PRO A 471 -11.90 15.58 23.90
CA PRO A 471 -12.35 14.68 24.97
C PRO A 471 -13.87 14.71 25.15
N ALA A 472 -14.48 15.90 25.17
CA ALA A 472 -15.91 16.08 25.39
C ALA A 472 -16.76 15.35 24.33
N LEU A 473 -16.39 15.46 23.05
CA LEU A 473 -17.09 14.77 21.96
C LEU A 473 -16.94 13.26 22.07
N LEU A 474 -15.73 12.77 22.37
CA LEU A 474 -15.44 11.33 22.39
C LEU A 474 -16.05 10.63 23.61
N SER A 475 -15.99 11.23 24.81
CA SER A 475 -16.56 10.64 26.03
C SER A 475 -18.07 10.41 25.94
N GLU A 476 -18.79 11.30 25.26
CA GLU A 476 -20.21 11.12 25.02
C GLU A 476 -20.48 10.04 23.96
N PHE A 477 -19.72 10.07 22.87
CA PHE A 477 -19.95 9.25 21.69
C PHE A 477 -19.60 7.77 21.89
N LEU A 478 -18.47 7.48 22.54
CA LEU A 478 -17.86 6.16 22.68
C LEU A 478 -18.44 5.32 23.83
N LYS A 479 -19.67 5.61 24.26
CA LYS A 479 -20.37 4.80 25.27
C LYS A 479 -20.69 3.41 24.72
N ARG A 480 -20.14 2.38 25.37
CA ARG A 480 -20.40 0.97 25.06
C ARG A 480 -21.89 0.65 25.25
N SER A 481 -22.40 -0.32 24.49
CA SER A 481 -23.77 -0.82 24.66
C SER A 481 -23.92 -1.64 25.94
N LEU A 482 -22.88 -2.39 26.33
CA LEU A 482 -22.73 -3.05 27.63
C LEU A 482 -21.29 -2.88 28.13
N ASP A 483 -21.07 -2.87 29.45
CA ASP A 483 -19.75 -2.65 30.06
C ASP A 483 -18.65 -3.59 29.54
N LYS A 484 -19.02 -4.80 29.12
CA LYS A 484 -18.10 -5.83 28.62
C LYS A 484 -18.20 -6.09 27.11
N SER A 485 -18.95 -5.27 26.36
CA SER A 485 -19.08 -5.47 24.91
C SER A 485 -17.72 -5.39 24.23
N LYS A 486 -17.49 -6.30 23.28
CA LYS A 486 -16.32 -6.24 22.40
C LYS A 486 -16.44 -5.04 21.47
N VAL A 487 -15.45 -4.15 21.53
CA VAL A 487 -15.41 -2.88 20.79
C VAL A 487 -14.30 -2.89 19.75
N LEU A 488 -14.55 -2.23 18.63
CA LEU A 488 -13.55 -1.83 17.65
C LEU A 488 -13.76 -0.35 17.31
N ILE A 489 -12.68 0.44 17.36
CA ILE A 489 -12.66 1.85 17.01
C ILE A 489 -11.77 2.02 15.79
N CYS A 490 -12.35 2.40 14.67
CA CYS A 490 -11.63 2.71 13.44
C CYS A 490 -11.47 4.23 13.31
N ILE A 491 -10.25 4.71 13.11
CA ILE A 491 -9.95 6.14 12.94
C ILE A 491 -9.16 6.42 11.66
N CYS A 492 -9.58 7.42 10.90
CA CYS A 492 -8.87 7.88 9.71
C CYS A 492 -9.15 9.36 9.42
N GLY A 493 -8.15 10.08 8.94
CA GLY A 493 -8.21 11.50 8.62
C GLY A 493 -6.82 12.07 8.43
N PRO A 494 -6.69 13.42 8.35
CA PRO A 494 -5.39 14.08 8.36
C PRO A 494 -4.52 13.63 9.53
N THR A 495 -3.20 13.54 9.35
CA THR A 495 -2.26 13.06 10.39
C THR A 495 -2.50 13.70 11.77
N PRO A 496 -2.66 15.04 11.90
CA PRO A 496 -2.93 15.64 13.21
C PRO A 496 -4.23 15.16 13.87
N PHE A 497 -5.28 14.92 13.07
CA PHE A 497 -6.55 14.39 13.57
C PHE A 497 -6.40 12.96 14.10
N THR A 498 -5.74 12.09 13.32
CA THR A 498 -5.56 10.68 13.69
C THR A 498 -4.66 10.54 14.92
N GLU A 499 -3.54 11.25 14.98
CA GLU A 499 -2.63 11.23 16.13
C GLU A 499 -3.30 11.75 17.40
N GLN A 500 -4.03 12.86 17.32
CA GLN A 500 -4.76 13.40 18.46
C GLN A 500 -5.86 12.45 18.91
N GLY A 501 -6.62 11.87 17.97
CA GLY A 501 -7.68 10.91 18.29
C GLY A 501 -7.15 9.68 19.02
N ILE A 502 -6.05 9.07 18.54
CA ILE A 502 -5.44 7.92 19.21
C ILE A 502 -5.02 8.26 20.66
N ARG A 503 -4.43 9.44 20.90
CA ARG A 503 -4.07 9.88 22.25
C ARG A 503 -5.30 9.96 23.16
N LEU A 504 -6.36 10.60 22.68
CA LEU A 504 -7.61 10.73 23.44
C LEU A 504 -8.28 9.38 23.72
N LEU A 505 -8.23 8.44 22.77
CA LEU A 505 -8.75 7.08 22.96
C LEU A 505 -8.01 6.34 24.07
N HIS A 506 -6.68 6.49 24.16
CA HIS A 506 -5.89 5.92 25.26
C HIS A 506 -6.19 6.59 26.60
N GLU A 507 -6.40 7.91 26.62
CA GLU A 507 -6.85 8.64 27.83
C GLU A 507 -8.23 8.16 28.31
N LEU A 508 -9.09 7.70 27.37
CA LEU A 508 -10.39 7.07 27.65
C LEU A 508 -10.29 5.55 27.91
N ASN A 509 -9.10 5.04 28.17
CA ASN A 509 -8.83 3.64 28.53
C ASN A 509 -9.16 2.59 27.45
N PHE A 510 -9.21 2.97 26.16
CA PHE A 510 -9.25 2.00 25.08
C PHE A 510 -7.85 1.41 24.82
N SER A 511 -7.81 0.08 24.72
CA SER A 511 -6.59 -0.68 24.45
C SER A 511 -6.16 -0.57 22.98
N LYS A 512 -4.90 -0.92 22.69
CA LYS A 512 -4.40 -0.94 21.31
C LYS A 512 -5.15 -1.94 20.42
N ASP A 513 -5.60 -3.06 21.00
CA ASP A 513 -6.33 -4.10 20.25
C ASP A 513 -7.77 -3.70 19.90
N GLU A 514 -8.31 -2.68 20.59
CA GLU A 514 -9.62 -2.09 20.29
C GLU A 514 -9.52 -0.94 19.28
N ILE A 515 -8.33 -0.49 18.90
CA ILE A 515 -8.12 0.68 18.04
C ILE A 515 -7.43 0.26 16.74
N HIS A 516 -8.05 0.59 15.62
CA HIS A 516 -7.44 0.51 14.30
C HIS A 516 -7.33 1.91 13.68
N SER A 517 -6.10 2.38 13.48
CA SER A 517 -5.82 3.62 12.76
C SER A 517 -5.40 3.33 11.33
N PHE A 518 -6.15 3.87 10.36
CA PHE A 518 -5.76 3.84 8.96
C PHE A 518 -4.76 4.97 8.69
N THR A 519 -3.50 4.61 8.54
CA THR A 519 -2.41 5.53 8.20
C THR A 519 -1.58 4.95 7.06
N ALA A 520 -0.79 5.82 6.43
CA ALA A 520 0.28 5.41 5.52
C ALA A 520 1.42 4.71 6.26
#